data_AF-B9MK42-F1
#
_entry.id   AF-B9MK42-F1
#
_cell.length_a   1.000
_cell.length_b   1.000
_cell.length_c   1.000
_cell.angle_alpha   90.00
_cell.angle_beta   90.00
_cell.angle_gamma   90.00
#
_symmetry.space_group_name_H-M   'P 1'
#
loop_
_entity.id
_entity.type
_entity.pdbx_description
1 polymer ?
#
loop_
_entity_poly.entity_id
_entity_poly.type
_entity_poly.pdbx_seq_one_letter_code
_entity_poly.pdbx_strand_id
1 'polypeptide(L)'
;MAGYDFEFKINNRHFSLAFDFLRYMKAFYELYGLELQFILTRKRRLVIYVTVDGDLAVMQLMNMSIKNAIKFYLLRYEKKKKLKSVAVNLTALFYKSNYEGVKKITEGIFEIATSLNAQPHPLALQPSLLTNMESNKKASKEVRIVKKILFLISKWFSGESSNSEIIILLDQCIETWLKYRLGLHKNASYGFKKVVKEAFEKGLISNNEKLELEYLHTIRNRVQHRGGSANKGKVIFVIKCCIKLINKYCV
;
A
#
# COMPACT_ATOMS: atom_id res chain seq x y z
N MET A 1 11.89 -1.04 13.69
CA MET A 1 11.89 -1.56 12.31
C MET A 1 11.37 -2.98 12.35
N ALA A 2 10.66 -3.39 11.30
CA ALA A 2 10.03 -4.71 11.19
C ALA A 2 10.59 -5.38 9.93
N GLY A 3 10.99 -6.64 10.05
CA GLY A 3 11.58 -7.40 8.95
C GLY A 3 11.10 -8.85 8.92
N TYR A 4 11.08 -9.46 7.74
CA TYR A 4 10.75 -10.88 7.57
C TYR A 4 11.73 -11.56 6.62
N ASP A 5 11.90 -12.85 6.82
CA ASP A 5 12.67 -13.75 5.98
C ASP A 5 11.75 -14.76 5.29
N PHE A 6 12.16 -15.20 4.10
CA PHE A 6 11.51 -16.29 3.40
C PHE A 6 12.48 -17.02 2.48
N GLU A 7 12.15 -18.27 2.16
CA GLU A 7 12.91 -19.07 1.21
C GLU A 7 12.04 -19.65 0.10
N PHE A 8 12.64 -19.83 -1.08
CA PHE A 8 12.02 -20.62 -2.15
C PHE A 8 13.07 -21.35 -2.98
N LYS A 9 12.64 -22.45 -3.59
CA LYS A 9 13.50 -23.39 -4.32
C LYS A 9 13.29 -23.27 -5.82
N ILE A 10 14.38 -23.26 -6.58
CA ILE A 10 14.34 -23.26 -8.04
C ILE A 10 15.27 -24.32 -8.64
N ASN A 11 15.02 -24.68 -9.90
CA ASN A 11 15.94 -25.53 -10.66
C ASN A 11 17.25 -24.78 -10.96
N ASN A 12 18.38 -25.46 -10.81
CA ASN A 12 19.72 -24.91 -11.08
C ASN A 12 19.85 -24.34 -12.50
N ARG A 13 19.14 -24.90 -13.49
CA ARG A 13 19.14 -24.39 -14.87
C ARG A 13 18.58 -22.98 -15.01
N HIS A 14 17.86 -22.47 -14.00
CA HIS A 14 17.24 -21.14 -14.00
C HIS A 14 18.00 -20.13 -13.13
N PHE A 15 19.24 -20.46 -12.72
CA PHE A 15 20.06 -19.63 -11.83
C PHE A 15 20.17 -18.18 -12.30
N SER A 16 20.62 -17.95 -13.54
CA SER A 16 20.82 -16.60 -14.08
C SER A 16 19.52 -15.80 -14.09
N LEU A 17 18.41 -16.43 -14.46
CA LEU A 17 17.10 -15.77 -14.48
C LEU A 17 16.65 -15.36 -13.08
N ALA A 18 16.86 -16.23 -12.08
CA ALA A 18 16.50 -15.91 -10.72
C ALA A 18 17.36 -14.82 -10.10
N PHE A 19 18.66 -14.84 -10.40
CA PHE A 19 19.55 -13.78 -9.96
C PHE A 19 19.17 -12.42 -10.57
N ASP A 20 18.89 -12.37 -11.87
CA ASP A 20 18.44 -11.15 -12.55
C ASP A 20 17.11 -10.62 -11.98
N PHE A 21 16.17 -11.52 -11.70
CA PHE A 21 14.90 -11.17 -11.06
C PHE A 21 15.11 -10.59 -9.66
N LEU A 22 15.93 -11.22 -8.82
CA LEU A 22 16.20 -10.73 -7.46
C LEU A 22 16.92 -9.38 -7.48
N ARG A 23 17.81 -9.14 -8.46
CA ARG A 23 18.42 -7.81 -8.66
C ARG A 23 17.40 -6.76 -9.06
N TYR A 24 16.48 -7.11 -9.96
CA TYR A 24 15.38 -6.22 -10.33
C TYR A 24 14.50 -5.91 -9.11
N MET A 25 14.14 -6.92 -8.32
CA MET A 25 13.36 -6.72 -7.11
C MET A 25 14.13 -5.88 -6.09
N LYS A 26 15.42 -6.14 -5.85
CA LYS A 26 16.24 -5.35 -4.93
C LYS A 26 16.19 -3.85 -5.26
N ALA A 27 16.44 -3.49 -6.53
CA ALA A 27 16.32 -2.10 -6.98
C ALA A 27 14.90 -1.54 -6.78
N PHE A 28 13.87 -2.36 -6.99
CA PHE A 28 12.49 -1.95 -6.73
C PHE A 28 12.21 -1.71 -5.23
N TYR A 29 12.73 -2.53 -4.31
CA TYR A 29 12.60 -2.30 -2.86
C TYR A 29 13.35 -1.05 -2.39
N GLU A 30 14.55 -0.81 -2.93
CA GLU A 30 15.38 0.37 -2.61
C GLU A 30 14.66 1.68 -2.93
N LEU A 31 13.86 1.74 -4.01
CA LEU A 31 13.04 2.92 -4.36
C LEU A 31 12.00 3.28 -3.28
N TYR A 32 11.62 2.31 -2.45
CA TYR A 32 10.69 2.52 -1.33
C TYR A 32 11.43 2.68 0.00
N GLY A 33 12.77 2.72 0.02
CA GLY A 33 13.57 2.78 1.23
C GLY A 33 13.53 1.49 2.06
N LEU A 34 13.29 0.35 1.40
CA LEU A 34 13.36 -0.97 2.02
C LEU A 34 14.67 -1.65 1.64
N GLU A 35 15.19 -2.47 2.55
CA GLU A 35 16.37 -3.27 2.30
C GLU A 35 15.95 -4.69 1.90
N LEU A 36 16.35 -5.13 0.71
CA LEU A 36 16.21 -6.51 0.27
C LEU A 36 17.59 -7.15 0.11
N GLN A 37 17.84 -8.17 0.92
CA GLN A 37 19.03 -9.01 0.88
C GLN A 37 18.65 -10.41 0.41
N PHE A 38 19.56 -11.07 -0.31
CA PHE A 38 19.34 -12.46 -0.68
C PHE A 38 20.64 -13.25 -0.76
N ILE A 39 20.57 -14.52 -0.38
CA ILE A 39 21.68 -15.47 -0.44
C ILE A 39 21.24 -16.71 -1.21
N LEU A 40 22.17 -17.25 -2.00
CA LEU A 40 21.97 -18.41 -2.84
C LEU A 40 22.76 -19.59 -2.28
N THR A 41 22.09 -20.71 -1.99
CA THR A 41 22.77 -21.95 -1.55
C THR A 41 22.59 -23.08 -2.57
N ARG A 42 23.64 -23.87 -2.82
CA ARG A 42 23.64 -24.99 -3.78
C ARG A 42 23.46 -26.32 -3.08
N LYS A 43 22.27 -26.96 -3.18
CA LYS A 43 22.02 -28.35 -2.73
C LYS A 43 21.06 -29.08 -3.67
N ARG A 44 21.53 -29.75 -4.74
CA ARG A 44 20.73 -30.46 -5.80
C ARG A 44 19.60 -29.63 -6.49
N ARG A 45 19.21 -28.49 -5.91
CA ARG A 45 18.35 -27.37 -6.33
C ARG A 45 18.95 -26.10 -5.69
N LEU A 46 18.65 -24.94 -6.24
CA LEU A 46 19.07 -23.65 -5.68
C LEU A 46 18.03 -23.22 -4.64
N VAL A 47 18.45 -22.99 -3.41
CA VAL A 47 17.59 -22.38 -2.37
C VAL A 47 17.97 -20.91 -2.27
N ILE A 48 16.96 -20.04 -2.37
CA ILE A 48 17.10 -18.59 -2.28
C ILE A 48 16.54 -18.19 -0.92
N TYR A 49 17.38 -17.59 -0.09
CA TYR A 49 16.96 -16.92 1.14
C TYR A 49 16.81 -15.45 0.84
N VAL A 50 15.69 -14.84 1.25
CA VAL A 50 15.43 -13.42 1.08
C VAL A 50 15.09 -12.84 2.45
N THR A 51 15.76 -11.77 2.81
CA THR A 51 15.44 -10.95 3.98
C THR A 51 14.96 -9.60 3.49
N VAL A 52 13.84 -9.14 4.04
CA VAL A 52 13.32 -7.80 3.80
C VAL A 52 13.21 -7.08 5.13
N ASP A 53 13.80 -5.90 5.24
CA ASP A 53 13.73 -5.07 6.44
C ASP A 53 13.32 -3.63 6.10
N GLY A 54 12.61 -2.97 7.03
CA GLY A 54 12.19 -1.58 6.92
C GLY A 54 11.00 -1.19 7.79
N ASP A 55 10.29 -0.14 7.37
CA ASP A 55 9.05 0.29 7.99
C ASP A 55 7.88 -0.60 7.52
N LEU A 56 7.11 -1.16 8.48
CA LEU A 56 6.00 -2.05 8.17
C LEU A 56 5.00 -1.44 7.19
N ALA A 57 4.66 -0.16 7.34
CA ALA A 57 3.72 0.52 6.45
C ALA A 57 4.23 0.51 5.01
N VAL A 58 5.53 0.77 4.84
CA VAL A 58 6.19 0.75 3.54
C VAL A 58 6.21 -0.67 2.96
N MET A 59 6.51 -1.69 3.76
CA MET A 59 6.46 -3.10 3.33
C MET A 59 5.06 -3.51 2.86
N GLN A 60 4.01 -3.13 3.59
CA GLN A 60 2.62 -3.41 3.24
C GLN A 60 2.20 -2.70 1.94
N LEU A 61 2.59 -1.44 1.78
CA LEU A 61 2.36 -0.68 0.55
C LEU A 61 3.08 -1.31 -0.65
N MET A 62 4.35 -1.68 -0.45
CA MET A 62 5.18 -2.33 -1.44
C MET A 62 4.57 -3.66 -1.90
N ASN A 63 4.09 -4.49 -0.95
CA ASN A 63 3.43 -5.77 -1.23
C ASN A 63 2.20 -5.61 -2.14
N MET A 64 1.48 -4.49 -2.06
CA MET A 64 0.36 -4.23 -2.98
C MET A 64 0.83 -3.84 -4.40
N SER A 65 1.97 -3.16 -4.50
CA SER A 65 2.55 -2.69 -5.77
C SER A 65 3.36 -3.77 -6.50
N ILE A 66 3.79 -4.81 -5.78
CA ILE A 66 4.70 -5.86 -6.29
C ILE A 66 4.13 -6.60 -7.51
N LYS A 67 2.79 -6.80 -7.60
CA LYS A 67 2.14 -7.42 -8.77
C LYS A 67 2.40 -6.62 -10.05
N ASN A 68 2.36 -5.30 -9.96
CA ASN A 68 2.63 -4.41 -11.09
C ASN A 68 4.11 -4.44 -11.48
N ALA A 69 5.02 -4.43 -10.51
CA ALA A 69 6.45 -4.58 -10.75
C ALA A 69 6.77 -5.89 -11.47
N ILE A 70 6.20 -7.02 -11.01
CA ILE A 70 6.34 -8.32 -11.66
C ILE A 70 5.81 -8.28 -13.11
N LYS A 71 4.70 -7.60 -13.37
CA LYS A 71 4.17 -7.43 -14.74
C LYS A 71 5.18 -6.71 -15.63
N PHE A 72 5.79 -5.63 -15.18
CA PHE A 72 6.83 -4.91 -15.94
C PHE A 72 8.07 -5.76 -16.19
N TYR A 73 8.50 -6.52 -15.18
CA TYR A 73 9.58 -7.50 -15.35
C TYR A 73 9.24 -8.51 -16.45
N LEU A 74 8.04 -9.10 -16.41
CA LEU A 74 7.61 -10.07 -17.41
C LEU A 74 7.56 -9.48 -18.83
N LEU A 75 7.06 -8.26 -19.02
CA LEU A 75 7.06 -7.57 -20.33
C LEU A 75 8.46 -7.44 -20.93
N ARG A 76 9.49 -7.19 -20.10
CA ARG A 76 10.89 -7.17 -20.54
C ARG A 76 11.35 -8.53 -21.06
N TYR A 77 10.85 -9.63 -20.48
CA TYR A 77 11.17 -11.01 -20.88
C TYR A 77 10.26 -11.57 -21.98
N GLU A 78 9.08 -10.99 -22.23
CA GLU A 78 8.20 -11.41 -23.35
C GLU A 78 8.88 -11.29 -24.72
N LYS A 79 9.81 -10.34 -24.87
CA LYS A 79 10.68 -10.23 -26.05
C LYS A 79 11.54 -11.49 -26.29
N LYS A 80 11.69 -12.36 -25.29
CA LYS A 80 12.43 -13.63 -25.32
C LYS A 80 11.48 -14.81 -25.05
N LYS A 81 10.54 -15.07 -25.97
CA LYS A 81 9.41 -16.02 -25.84
C LYS A 81 9.68 -17.34 -25.09
N LYS A 82 10.86 -17.96 -25.22
CA LYS A 82 11.23 -19.22 -24.54
C LYS A 82 11.41 -19.10 -23.02
N LEU A 83 11.64 -17.91 -22.47
CA LEU A 83 11.92 -17.70 -21.03
C LEU A 83 10.69 -17.31 -20.21
N LYS A 84 9.54 -17.09 -20.86
CA LYS A 84 8.33 -16.56 -20.21
C LYS A 84 7.76 -17.50 -19.14
N SER A 85 7.59 -18.78 -19.45
CA SER A 85 7.01 -19.76 -18.51
C SER A 85 7.88 -19.94 -17.26
N VAL A 86 9.19 -19.95 -17.43
CA VAL A 86 10.15 -20.05 -16.33
C VAL A 86 10.11 -18.80 -15.44
N ALA A 87 10.10 -17.62 -16.05
CA ALA A 87 10.02 -16.36 -15.33
C ALA A 87 8.70 -16.25 -14.54
N VAL A 88 7.58 -16.68 -15.12
CA VAL A 88 6.27 -16.70 -14.45
C VAL A 88 6.29 -17.62 -13.22
N ASN A 89 6.90 -18.81 -13.31
CA ASN A 89 6.99 -19.72 -12.16
C ASN A 89 7.86 -19.14 -11.04
N LEU A 90 8.97 -18.49 -11.39
CA LEU A 90 9.84 -17.83 -10.43
C LEU A 90 9.12 -16.67 -9.71
N THR A 91 8.45 -15.81 -10.47
CA THR A 91 7.76 -14.63 -9.92
C THR A 91 6.58 -15.03 -9.06
N ALA A 92 5.87 -16.11 -9.42
CA ALA A 92 4.78 -16.67 -8.60
C ALA A 92 5.29 -17.16 -7.24
N LEU A 93 6.41 -17.88 -7.20
CA LEU A 93 7.03 -18.35 -5.95
C LEU A 93 7.45 -17.17 -5.05
N PHE A 94 8.11 -16.18 -5.64
CA PHE A 94 8.53 -14.98 -4.91
C PHE A 94 7.33 -14.22 -4.37
N TYR A 95 6.32 -13.95 -5.21
CA TYR A 95 5.10 -13.25 -4.82
C TYR A 95 4.42 -13.92 -3.61
N LYS A 96 4.20 -15.24 -3.72
CA LYS A 96 3.52 -16.01 -2.68
C LYS A 96 4.28 -15.97 -1.36
N SER A 97 5.59 -16.24 -1.39
CA SER A 97 6.42 -16.29 -0.19
C SER A 97 6.54 -14.92 0.47
N ASN A 98 6.63 -13.86 -0.33
CA ASN A 98 6.67 -12.48 0.14
C ASN A 98 5.37 -12.08 0.84
N TYR A 99 4.23 -12.39 0.21
CA TYR A 99 2.91 -12.12 0.76
C TYR A 99 2.72 -12.81 2.11
N GLU A 100 3.09 -14.09 2.21
CA GLU A 100 3.03 -14.85 3.47
C GLU A 100 3.89 -14.20 4.57
N GLY A 101 5.11 -13.75 4.23
CA GLY A 101 6.00 -13.05 5.16
C GLY A 101 5.41 -11.74 5.69
N VAL A 102 4.97 -10.85 4.79
CA VAL A 102 4.33 -9.57 5.14
C VAL A 102 3.06 -9.79 5.96
N LYS A 103 2.27 -10.79 5.62
CA LYS A 103 1.04 -11.13 6.34
C LYS A 103 1.34 -11.55 7.77
N LYS A 104 2.26 -12.50 7.98
CA LYS A 104 2.67 -12.99 9.30
C LYS A 104 3.16 -11.87 10.21
N ILE A 105 4.06 -11.01 9.71
CA ILE A 105 4.58 -9.91 10.53
C ILE A 105 3.50 -8.87 10.83
N THR A 106 2.59 -8.62 9.89
CA THR A 106 1.46 -7.72 10.12
C THR A 106 0.55 -8.27 11.22
N GLU A 107 0.15 -9.54 11.14
CA GLU A 107 -0.69 -10.21 12.13
C GLU A 107 -0.03 -10.15 13.52
N GLY A 108 1.24 -10.56 13.62
CA GLY A 108 1.98 -10.54 14.88
C GLY A 108 2.11 -9.15 15.50
N ILE A 109 2.36 -8.10 14.71
CA ILE A 109 2.45 -6.73 15.23
C ILE A 109 1.10 -6.22 15.76
N PHE A 110 0.01 -6.53 15.07
CA PHE A 110 -1.33 -6.13 15.53
C PHE A 110 -1.76 -6.93 16.77
N GLU A 111 -1.42 -8.21 16.87
CA GLU A 111 -1.64 -9.03 18.07
C GLU A 111 -0.88 -8.48 19.28
N ILE A 112 0.41 -8.17 19.12
CA ILE A 112 1.23 -7.57 20.17
C ILE A 112 0.65 -6.21 20.60
N ALA A 113 0.31 -5.34 19.64
CA ALA A 113 -0.29 -4.04 19.95
C ALA A 113 -1.58 -4.18 20.77
N THR A 114 -2.43 -5.13 20.39
CA THR A 114 -3.68 -5.44 21.12
C THR A 114 -3.39 -5.92 22.54
N SER A 115 -2.42 -6.83 22.71
CA SER A 115 -2.04 -7.35 24.04
C SER A 115 -1.50 -6.27 24.99
N LEU A 116 -0.88 -5.23 24.43
CA LEU A 116 -0.30 -4.11 25.17
C LEU A 116 -1.28 -2.94 25.36
N ASN A 117 -2.54 -3.06 24.95
CA ASN A 117 -3.49 -1.93 24.83
C ASN A 117 -2.90 -0.75 24.05
N ALA A 118 -1.98 -1.02 23.13
CA ALA A 118 -1.33 -0.04 22.28
C ALA A 118 -2.00 0.01 20.90
N GLN A 119 -1.83 1.12 20.20
CA GLN A 119 -2.22 1.21 18.79
C GLN A 119 -1.00 0.87 17.92
N PRO A 120 -1.16 0.02 16.89
CA PRO A 120 -0.09 -0.25 15.93
C PRO A 120 0.28 1.03 15.19
N HIS A 121 1.41 0.99 14.48
CA HIS A 121 1.92 2.16 13.75
C HIS A 121 0.80 2.80 12.90
N PRO A 122 0.58 4.13 12.98
CA PRO A 122 -0.59 4.79 12.39
C PRO A 122 -0.61 4.79 10.85
N LEU A 123 0.48 4.35 10.22
CA LEU A 123 0.56 4.14 8.77
C LEU A 123 0.40 2.66 8.38
N ALA A 124 0.29 1.74 9.34
CA ALA A 124 0.10 0.33 9.06
C ALA A 124 -1.37 0.02 8.75
N LEU A 125 -1.58 -0.87 7.80
CA LEU A 125 -2.88 -1.40 7.41
C LEU A 125 -3.23 -2.61 8.27
N GLN A 126 -4.51 -2.74 8.63
CA GLN A 126 -5.00 -3.94 9.31
C GLN A 126 -4.83 -5.22 8.46
N PRO A 127 -4.63 -6.39 9.08
CA PRO A 127 -4.50 -7.67 8.37
C PRO A 127 -5.68 -7.98 7.43
N SER A 128 -6.91 -7.65 7.85
CA SER A 128 -8.13 -7.85 7.08
C SER A 128 -8.11 -7.10 5.75
N LEU A 129 -7.61 -5.86 5.73
CA LEU A 129 -7.49 -5.05 4.53
C LEU A 129 -6.47 -5.63 3.54
N LEU A 130 -5.34 -6.13 4.02
CA LEU A 130 -4.34 -6.78 3.15
C LEU A 130 -4.93 -8.01 2.44
N THR A 131 -5.81 -8.75 3.13
CA THR A 131 -6.48 -9.93 2.57
C THR A 131 -7.60 -9.55 1.58
N ASN A 132 -8.45 -8.59 1.95
CA ASN A 132 -9.60 -8.14 1.14
C ASN A 132 -9.21 -7.47 -0.18
N MET A 133 -8.02 -6.87 -0.22
CA MET A 133 -7.51 -6.17 -1.40
C MET A 133 -7.12 -7.11 -2.54
N GLU A 134 -6.80 -8.36 -2.23
CA GLU A 134 -6.42 -9.39 -3.20
C GLU A 134 -7.60 -10.13 -3.81
N SER A 135 -8.66 -10.37 -3.03
CA SER A 135 -9.74 -11.30 -3.35
C SER A 135 -10.78 -10.74 -4.34
N ASN A 136 -10.85 -9.42 -4.53
CA ASN A 136 -11.99 -8.81 -5.23
C ASN A 136 -11.77 -8.51 -6.72
N LYS A 137 -12.13 -9.47 -7.59
CA LYS A 137 -12.29 -9.30 -9.05
C LYS A 137 -13.51 -8.43 -9.45
N LYS A 138 -14.43 -8.12 -8.52
CA LYS A 138 -15.47 -7.08 -8.64
C LYS A 138 -15.44 -6.16 -7.42
N ALA A 139 -14.39 -5.36 -7.30
CA ALA A 139 -14.25 -4.39 -6.21
C ALA A 139 -15.48 -3.45 -6.14
N SER A 140 -16.10 -3.38 -4.96
CA SER A 140 -17.11 -2.38 -4.63
C SER A 140 -16.56 -0.97 -4.88
N LYS A 141 -17.44 0.02 -5.00
CA LYS A 141 -17.03 1.42 -5.23
C LYS A 141 -16.05 1.90 -4.14
N GLU A 142 -16.22 1.45 -2.90
CA GLU A 142 -15.33 1.76 -1.78
C GLU A 142 -13.97 1.09 -1.90
N VAL A 143 -13.90 -0.20 -2.25
CA VAL A 143 -12.62 -0.91 -2.46
C VAL A 143 -11.79 -0.23 -3.55
N ARG A 144 -12.43 0.33 -4.59
CA ARG A 144 -11.72 1.12 -5.61
C ARG A 144 -11.11 2.39 -5.05
N ILE A 145 -11.79 3.07 -4.13
CA ILE A 145 -11.24 4.26 -3.47
C ILE A 145 -10.09 3.87 -2.54
N VAL A 146 -10.23 2.80 -1.76
CA VAL A 146 -9.13 2.29 -0.93
C VAL A 146 -7.90 1.99 -1.79
N LYS A 147 -8.08 1.26 -2.91
CA LYS A 147 -7.02 1.03 -3.91
C LYS A 147 -6.40 2.33 -4.41
N LYS A 148 -7.21 3.35 -4.70
CA LYS A 148 -6.73 4.66 -5.14
C LYS A 148 -5.93 5.37 -4.04
N ILE A 149 -6.40 5.37 -2.79
CA ILE A 149 -5.69 5.97 -1.65
C ILE A 149 -4.33 5.30 -1.46
N LEU A 150 -4.29 3.98 -1.42
CA LEU A 150 -3.04 3.22 -1.23
C LEU A 150 -2.06 3.43 -2.40
N PHE A 151 -2.57 3.52 -3.62
CA PHE A 151 -1.77 3.89 -4.79
C PHE A 151 -1.17 5.30 -4.67
N LEU A 152 -1.95 6.29 -4.24
CA LEU A 152 -1.45 7.65 -4.01
C LEU A 152 -0.37 7.69 -2.93
N ILE A 153 -0.57 6.93 -1.84
CA ILE A 153 0.43 6.79 -0.78
C ILE A 153 1.71 6.16 -1.34
N SER A 154 1.60 5.09 -2.13
CA SER A 154 2.74 4.45 -2.80
C SER A 154 3.52 5.43 -3.68
N LYS A 155 2.83 6.24 -4.48
CA LYS A 155 3.45 7.27 -5.33
C LYS A 155 4.19 8.35 -4.54
N TRP A 156 3.66 8.70 -3.37
CA TRP A 156 4.33 9.66 -2.49
C TRP A 156 5.62 9.08 -1.92
N PHE A 157 5.59 7.83 -1.45
CA PHE A 157 6.77 7.15 -0.91
C PHE A 157 7.85 6.94 -1.97
N SER A 158 7.50 6.65 -3.22
CA SER A 158 8.46 6.50 -4.33
C SER A 158 8.97 7.82 -4.90
N GLY A 159 8.47 8.97 -4.41
CA GLY A 159 8.84 10.29 -4.92
C GLY A 159 8.23 10.65 -6.28
N GLU A 160 7.28 9.87 -6.79
CA GLU A 160 6.59 10.12 -8.07
C GLU A 160 5.57 11.26 -8.02
N SER A 161 5.13 11.65 -6.82
CA SER A 161 4.13 12.70 -6.62
C SER A 161 4.57 13.71 -5.58
N SER A 162 4.30 14.99 -5.84
CA SER A 162 4.63 16.07 -4.93
C SER A 162 3.75 16.06 -3.68
N ASN A 163 4.23 16.67 -2.59
CA ASN A 163 3.44 16.83 -1.36
C ASN A 163 2.09 17.52 -1.62
N SER A 164 2.07 18.54 -2.47
CA SER A 164 0.85 19.29 -2.80
C SER A 164 -0.16 18.43 -3.55
N GLU A 165 0.31 17.70 -4.56
CA GLU A 165 -0.52 16.80 -5.36
C GLU A 165 -1.17 15.72 -4.49
N ILE A 166 -0.39 15.09 -3.60
CA ILE A 166 -0.87 14.03 -2.72
C ILE A 166 -1.95 14.51 -1.75
N ILE A 167 -1.76 15.69 -1.15
CA ILE A 167 -2.77 16.28 -0.25
C ILE A 167 -4.10 16.49 -0.99
N ILE A 168 -4.05 17.06 -2.20
CA ILE A 168 -5.25 17.34 -2.99
C ILE A 168 -5.95 16.04 -3.40
N LEU A 169 -5.18 15.06 -3.90
CA LEU A 169 -5.76 13.80 -4.39
C LEU A 169 -6.32 12.94 -3.25
N LEU A 170 -5.71 12.95 -2.07
CA LEU A 170 -6.22 12.24 -0.89
C LEU A 170 -7.51 12.87 -0.34
N ASP A 171 -7.58 14.21 -0.24
CA ASP A 171 -8.80 14.95 0.13
C ASP A 171 -9.98 14.59 -0.80
N GLN A 172 -9.75 14.62 -2.12
CA GLN A 172 -10.76 14.22 -3.10
C GLN A 172 -11.20 12.75 -2.98
N CYS A 173 -10.27 11.85 -2.64
CA CYS A 173 -10.59 10.44 -2.43
C CYS A 173 -11.48 10.25 -1.20
N ILE A 174 -11.17 10.93 -0.09
CA ILE A 174 -12.00 10.92 1.11
C ILE A 174 -13.39 11.49 0.81
N GLU A 175 -13.48 12.61 0.09
CA GLU A 175 -14.76 13.20 -0.29
C GLU A 175 -15.62 12.21 -1.08
N THR A 176 -15.00 11.55 -2.07
CA THR A 176 -15.68 10.55 -2.90
C THR A 176 -16.14 9.36 -2.05
N TRP A 177 -15.34 8.95 -1.08
CA TRP A 177 -15.68 7.85 -0.17
C TRP A 177 -16.87 8.19 0.71
N LEU A 178 -16.88 9.37 1.33
CA LEU A 178 -18.01 9.85 2.12
C LEU A 178 -19.28 9.97 1.27
N LYS A 179 -19.17 10.49 0.04
CA LYS A 179 -20.31 10.56 -0.90
C LYS A 179 -20.90 9.16 -1.14
N TYR A 180 -20.07 8.15 -1.36
CA TYR A 180 -20.58 6.78 -1.54
C TYR A 180 -21.26 6.23 -0.29
N ARG A 181 -20.70 6.46 0.91
CA ARG A 181 -21.33 6.02 2.16
C ARG A 181 -22.67 6.71 2.44
N LEU A 182 -22.83 7.94 1.96
CA LEU A 182 -24.08 8.69 2.01
C LEU A 182 -25.09 8.29 0.92
N GLY A 183 -24.74 7.37 0.02
CA GLY A 183 -25.58 7.03 -1.14
C GLY A 183 -25.59 8.10 -2.24
N LEU A 184 -24.70 9.10 -2.16
CA LEU A 184 -24.59 10.18 -3.13
C LEU A 184 -23.78 9.74 -4.37
N HIS A 185 -24.11 10.31 -5.52
CA HIS A 185 -23.29 10.17 -6.71
C HIS A 185 -21.94 10.90 -6.53
N LYS A 186 -20.84 10.36 -7.10
CA LYS A 186 -19.50 10.97 -6.97
C LYS A 186 -19.43 12.43 -7.45
N ASN A 187 -20.24 12.77 -8.46
CA ASN A 187 -20.30 14.10 -9.06
C ASN A 187 -21.39 14.99 -8.42
N ALA A 188 -21.96 14.57 -7.29
CA ALA A 188 -22.92 15.40 -6.58
C ALA A 188 -22.24 16.73 -6.21
N SER A 189 -22.94 17.85 -6.42
CA SER A 189 -22.45 19.23 -6.22
C SER A 189 -22.22 19.61 -4.75
N TYR A 190 -22.40 18.65 -3.84
CA TYR A 190 -22.14 18.83 -2.42
C TYR A 190 -20.64 19.02 -2.20
N GLY A 191 -20.25 20.19 -1.70
CA GLY A 191 -18.87 20.46 -1.30
C GLY A 191 -18.47 19.69 -0.05
N PHE A 192 -17.16 19.47 0.13
CA PHE A 192 -16.59 18.65 1.20
C PHE A 192 -17.19 18.90 2.59
N LYS A 193 -17.30 20.17 3.01
CA LYS A 193 -17.89 20.54 4.31
C LYS A 193 -19.32 20.03 4.50
N LYS A 194 -20.14 20.10 3.45
CA LYS A 194 -21.54 19.64 3.50
C LYS A 194 -21.60 18.11 3.60
N VAL A 195 -20.73 17.43 2.83
CA VAL A 195 -20.59 15.97 2.86
C VAL A 195 -20.15 15.47 4.25
N VAL A 196 -19.16 16.12 4.86
CA VAL A 196 -18.68 15.78 6.21
C VAL A 196 -19.76 16.01 7.27
N LYS A 197 -20.47 17.14 7.20
CA LYS A 197 -21.58 17.44 8.12
C LYS A 197 -22.68 16.36 8.03
N GLU A 198 -23.12 16.01 6.83
CA GLU A 198 -24.17 15.01 6.63
C GLU A 198 -23.72 13.61 7.08
N ALA A 199 -22.44 13.24 6.83
CA ALA A 199 -21.88 11.98 7.30
C ALA A 199 -21.85 11.89 8.82
N PHE A 200 -21.58 12.99 9.51
CA PHE A 200 -21.64 13.07 10.97
C PHE A 200 -23.09 12.96 11.48
N GLU A 201 -24.03 13.71 10.90
CA GLU A 201 -25.44 13.69 11.29
C GLU A 201 -26.09 12.31 11.12
N LYS A 202 -25.65 11.54 10.11
CA LYS A 202 -26.06 10.15 9.89
C LYS A 202 -25.28 9.10 10.71
N GLY A 203 -24.38 9.53 11.60
CA GLY A 203 -23.58 8.63 12.44
C GLY A 203 -22.55 7.78 11.68
N LEU A 204 -22.22 8.13 10.43
CA LEU A 204 -21.22 7.40 9.63
C LEU A 204 -19.80 7.67 10.12
N ILE A 205 -19.57 8.85 10.71
CA ILE A 205 -18.31 9.27 11.33
C ILE A 205 -18.57 9.87 12.72
N SER A 206 -17.59 9.75 13.60
CA SER A 206 -17.57 10.37 14.94
C SER A 206 -17.25 11.87 14.87
N ASN A 207 -17.49 12.58 15.98
CA ASN A 207 -17.17 14.00 16.08
C ASN A 207 -15.66 14.28 15.92
N ASN A 208 -14.80 13.41 16.47
CA ASN A 208 -13.34 13.56 16.32
C ASN A 208 -12.92 13.41 14.87
N GLU A 209 -13.49 12.45 14.13
CA GLU A 209 -13.22 12.26 12.70
C GLU A 209 -13.73 13.45 11.87
N LYS A 210 -14.88 14.01 12.22
CA LYS A 210 -15.38 15.24 11.60
C LYS A 210 -14.37 16.38 11.72
N LEU A 211 -13.85 16.65 12.92
CA LEU A 211 -12.86 17.70 13.16
C LEU A 211 -11.55 17.45 12.40
N GLU A 212 -11.06 16.20 12.39
CA GLU A 212 -9.87 15.81 11.62
C GLU A 212 -10.06 16.03 10.12
N LEU A 213 -11.24 15.70 9.58
CA LEU A 213 -11.58 15.88 8.16
C LEU A 213 -11.72 17.36 7.78
N GLU A 214 -12.33 18.18 8.63
CA GLU A 214 -12.42 19.63 8.42
C GLU A 214 -11.03 20.29 8.43
N TYR A 215 -10.15 19.82 9.31
CA TYR A 215 -8.76 20.27 9.35
C TYR A 215 -7.98 19.84 8.10
N LEU A 216 -8.11 18.58 7.68
CA LEU A 216 -7.53 18.06 6.43
C LEU A 216 -7.94 18.92 5.22
N HIS A 217 -9.23 19.21 5.08
CA HIS A 217 -9.74 20.04 3.99
C HIS A 217 -9.20 21.48 4.05
N THR A 218 -8.96 22.01 5.26
CA THR A 218 -8.32 23.31 5.45
C THR A 218 -6.86 23.30 4.97
N ILE A 219 -6.11 22.21 5.23
CA ILE A 219 -4.76 22.04 4.69
C ILE A 219 -4.79 22.07 3.16
N ARG A 220 -5.68 21.27 2.55
CA ARG A 220 -5.83 21.20 1.09
C ARG A 220 -6.16 22.57 0.48
N ASN A 221 -7.10 23.32 1.06
CA ASN A 221 -7.46 24.64 0.54
C ASN A 221 -6.32 25.66 0.62
N ARG A 222 -5.48 25.59 1.66
CA ARG A 222 -4.28 26.43 1.77
C ARG A 222 -3.26 26.09 0.69
N VAL A 223 -3.02 24.80 0.46
CA VAL A 223 -2.09 24.30 -0.56
C VAL A 223 -2.55 24.69 -1.97
N GLN A 224 -3.83 24.53 -2.28
CA GLN A 224 -4.34 24.74 -3.63
C GLN A 224 -4.57 26.21 -4.00
N HIS A 225 -5.07 27.03 -3.08
CA HIS A 225 -5.55 28.38 -3.42
C HIS A 225 -4.76 29.52 -2.78
N ARG A 226 -3.90 29.25 -1.79
CA ARG A 226 -3.26 30.29 -0.98
C ARG A 226 -1.73 30.25 -1.00
N GLY A 227 -1.14 29.53 -1.97
CA GLY A 227 0.32 29.36 -2.05
C GLY A 227 0.94 28.70 -0.82
N GLY A 228 0.13 27.99 -0.01
CA GLY A 228 0.60 27.41 1.25
C GLY A 228 1.61 26.28 1.01
N SER A 229 2.67 26.25 1.83
CA SER A 229 3.69 25.19 1.72
C SER A 229 3.12 23.81 2.11
N ALA A 230 3.31 22.84 1.23
CA ALA A 230 3.03 21.42 1.48
C ALA A 230 4.32 20.74 1.97
N ASN A 231 4.54 20.72 3.29
CA ASN A 231 5.68 20.03 3.88
C ASN A 231 5.37 18.54 4.16
N LYS A 232 6.42 17.75 4.40
CA LYS A 232 6.32 16.31 4.66
C LYS A 232 5.39 15.99 5.84
N GLY A 233 5.43 16.79 6.90
CA GLY A 233 4.59 16.61 8.09
C GLY A 233 3.09 16.69 7.81
N LYS A 234 2.67 17.65 6.98
CA LYS A 234 1.26 17.77 6.55
C LYS A 234 0.82 16.57 5.72
N VAL A 235 1.67 16.07 4.82
CA VAL A 235 1.34 14.87 4.03
C VAL A 235 1.18 13.65 4.93
N ILE A 236 2.11 13.45 5.87
CA ILE A 236 2.02 12.35 6.84
C ILE A 236 0.72 12.44 7.64
N PHE A 237 0.32 13.63 8.11
CA PHE A 237 -0.95 13.81 8.80
C PHE A 237 -2.14 13.37 7.93
N VAL A 238 -2.22 13.84 6.68
CA VAL A 238 -3.30 13.49 5.75
C VAL A 238 -3.34 11.98 5.49
N ILE A 239 -2.18 11.34 5.29
CA ILE A 239 -2.08 9.89 5.09
C ILE A 239 -2.56 9.15 6.35
N LYS A 240 -2.16 9.57 7.56
CA LYS A 240 -2.62 8.97 8.82
C LYS A 240 -4.14 9.04 8.95
N CYS A 241 -4.75 10.18 8.63
CA CYS A 241 -6.21 10.32 8.62
C CYS A 241 -6.87 9.35 7.64
N CYS A 242 -6.34 9.23 6.42
CA CYS A 242 -6.84 8.27 5.43
C CYS A 242 -6.77 6.83 5.93
N ILE A 243 -5.61 6.42 6.45
CA ILE A 243 -5.36 5.05 6.91
C ILE A 243 -6.23 4.72 8.12
N LYS A 244 -6.36 5.64 9.08
CA LYS A 244 -7.26 5.49 10.24
C LYS A 244 -8.69 5.22 9.81
N LEU A 245 -9.22 6.00 8.85
CA LEU A 245 -10.58 5.83 8.35
C LEU A 245 -10.75 4.49 7.62
N ILE A 246 -9.81 4.12 6.76
CA ILE A 246 -9.87 2.85 6.01
C ILE A 246 -9.78 1.65 6.96
N ASN A 247 -8.85 1.68 7.92
CA ASN A 247 -8.69 0.63 8.94
C ASN A 247 -9.96 0.45 9.79
N LYS A 248 -10.70 1.53 10.06
CA LYS A 248 -11.90 1.46 10.89
C LYS A 248 -13.14 1.02 10.12
N TYR A 249 -13.28 1.43 8.87
CA TYR A 249 -14.56 1.35 8.15
C TYR A 249 -14.56 0.46 6.91
N CYS A 250 -13.41 0.01 6.42
CA CYS A 250 -13.29 -0.77 5.18
C CYS A 250 -12.90 -2.23 5.43
N VAL A 251 -13.11 -2.74 6.64
CA VAL A 251 -12.86 -4.13 7.06
C VAL A 251 -13.95 -5.05 6.54
#